data_AF-A0A2N3CKV8-F1
#
_entry.id   AF-A0A2N3CKV8-F1
#
_cell.length_a   1.000
_cell.length_b   1.000
_cell.length_c   1.000
_cell.angle_alpha   90.00
_cell.angle_beta   90.00
_cell.angle_gamma   90.00
#
_symmetry.space_group_name_H-M   'P 1'
#
loop_
_entity.id
_entity.type
_entity.pdbx_description
1 polymer ?
#
loop_
_entity_poly.entity_id
_entity_poly.type
_entity_poly.pdbx_seq_one_letter_code
_entity_poly.pdbx_strand_id
1 'polypeptide(L)' 'MSLSHGRPYLAIPGPSVIPDRVLAAMMRPAPNIYSGPLTEMMEGL' A
#
# COMPACT_ATOMS: atom_id res chain seq x y z
N MET A 1 25.31 -8.12 20.66
CA MET A 1 23.95 -7.54 20.72
C MET A 1 23.75 -6.69 19.49
N SER A 2 22.80 -7.03 18.62
CA SER A 2 22.43 -6.17 17.48
C SER A 2 21.52 -5.06 18.00
N LEU A 3 21.98 -3.82 17.93
CA LEU A 3 21.15 -2.66 18.27
C LEU A 3 20.12 -2.48 17.14
N SER A 4 18.82 -2.63 17.44
CA SER A 4 17.77 -2.39 16.46
C SER A 4 17.56 -0.88 16.30
N HIS A 5 18.13 -0.28 15.26
CA HIS A 5 18.05 1.16 15.00
C HIS A 5 16.68 1.65 14.48
N GLY A 6 15.61 0.87 14.65
CA GLY A 6 14.28 1.18 14.11
C GLY A 6 14.23 1.19 12.58
N ARG A 7 13.10 1.64 12.01
CA ARG A 7 12.98 1.86 10.56
C ARG A 7 13.59 3.22 10.21
N PRO A 8 14.31 3.36 9.08
CA PRO A 8 14.75 4.66 8.59
C PRO A 8 13.56 5.63 8.50
N TYR A 9 13.68 6.77 9.17
CA TYR A 9 12.66 7.82 9.16
C TYR A 9 13.16 9.01 8.35
N LEU A 10 12.44 9.33 7.27
CA LEU A 10 12.74 10.45 6.38
C LEU A 10 11.76 11.59 6.63
N ALA A 11 12.24 12.67 7.25
CA ALA A 11 11.43 13.84 7.60
C ALA A 11 11.41 14.88 6.46
N ILE A 12 10.71 14.57 5.38
CA ILE A 12 10.45 15.45 4.23
C ILE A 12 8.95 15.72 4.10
N PRO A 13 8.50 16.80 3.42
CA PRO A 13 7.08 17.05 3.14
C PRO A 13 6.55 16.11 2.04
N GLY A 14 6.60 14.81 2.30
CA GLY A 14 6.19 13.76 1.38
C GLY A 14 7.31 13.32 0.42
N PRO A 15 7.36 12.02 0.08
CA PRO A 15 6.51 10.92 0.58
C PRO A 15 6.78 10.54 2.04
N SER A 16 5.71 10.18 2.77
CA SER A 16 5.78 9.71 4.15
C SER A 16 6.16 8.22 4.24
N VAL A 17 6.65 7.78 5.41
CA VAL A 17 6.91 6.37 5.69
C VAL A 17 5.61 5.57 5.67
N ILE A 18 5.57 4.49 4.88
CA ILE A 18 4.42 3.59 4.82
C ILE A 18 4.42 2.62 6.02
N PRO A 19 3.33 2.56 6.83
CA PRO A 19 3.20 1.60 7.93
C PRO A 19 3.24 0.14 7.45
N ASP A 20 3.77 -0.77 8.26
CA ASP A 20 3.95 -2.18 7.88
C ASP A 20 2.62 -2.84 7.48
N ARG A 21 1.52 -2.52 8.19
CA ARG A 21 0.17 -3.02 7.84
C ARG A 21 -0.27 -2.64 6.43
N VAL A 22 0.16 -1.47 5.94
CA VAL A 22 -0.18 -0.99 4.60
C VAL A 22 0.70 -1.69 3.58
N LEU A 23 2.00 -1.83 3.84
CA LEU A 23 2.91 -2.60 2.99
C LEU A 23 2.43 -4.05 2.84
N ALA A 24 2.00 -4.69 3.93
CA ALA A 24 1.43 -6.04 3.90
C ALA A 24 0.16 -6.10 3.03
N ALA A 25 -0.74 -5.12 3.15
CA ALA A 25 -1.94 -5.05 2.33
C ALA A 25 -1.66 -4.75 0.85
N MET A 26 -0.53 -4.12 0.54
CA MET A 26 -0.10 -3.83 -0.84
C MET A 26 0.49 -5.05 -1.54
N MET A 27 0.96 -6.08 -0.81
CA MET A 27 1.50 -7.33 -1.38
C MET A 27 0.37 -8.23 -1.91
N ARG A 28 -0.39 -7.71 -2.87
CA ARG A 28 -1.49 -8.39 -3.56
C ARG A 28 -1.40 -8.11 -5.07
N PRO A 29 -1.88 -9.02 -5.93
CA PRO A 29 -1.98 -8.75 -7.36
C PRO A 29 -2.82 -7.49 -7.63
N ALA A 30 -2.42 -6.72 -8.62
CA ALA A 30 -3.22 -5.58 -9.08
C ALA A 30 -4.51 -6.11 -9.75
N PRO A 31 -5.68 -5.52 -9.47
CA PRO A 31 -6.91 -5.86 -10.17
C PRO A 31 -6.84 -5.43 -11.64
N ASN A 32 -7.58 -6.12 -12.51
CA ASN A 32 -7.76 -5.70 -13.89
C ASN A 32 -8.73 -4.50 -13.94
N ILE A 33 -8.36 -3.45 -14.68
CA ILE A 33 -9.17 -2.25 -14.83
C ILE A 33 -10.26 -2.39 -15.90
N TYR A 34 -10.18 -3.41 -16.76
CA TYR A 34 -11.13 -3.66 -17.85
C TYR A 34 -12.09 -4.81 -17.58
N SER A 35 -11.95 -5.51 -16.45
CA SER A 35 -12.82 -6.62 -16.12
C SER A 35 -12.84 -6.95 -14.62
N GLY A 36 -13.84 -7.72 -14.22
CA GLY A 36 -13.95 -8.30 -12.87
C GLY A 36 -14.42 -7.28 -11.82
N PRO A 37 -13.96 -7.43 -10.57
CA PRO A 37 -14.57 -6.72 -9.43
C PRO A 37 -14.56 -5.19 -9.53
N LEU A 38 -13.59 -4.60 -10.23
CA LEU A 38 -13.54 -3.15 -10.41
C LEU A 38 -14.64 -2.62 -11.32
N THR A 39 -14.96 -3.35 -12.40
CA THR A 39 -16.05 -2.99 -13.32
C THR A 39 -17.41 -3.20 -12.65
N GLU A 40 -17.57 -4.32 -11.93
CA GLU A 40 -18.79 -4.66 -11.18
C GLU A 40 -19.16 -3.59 -10.13
N MET A 41 -18.17 -2.98 -9.47
CA MET A 41 -18.39 -1.88 -8.50
C MET A 41 -19.06 -0.64 -9.12
N MET A 42 -19.01 -0.49 -10.44
CA MET A 42 -19.53 0.68 -11.16
C MET A 42 -20.88 0.44 -11.86
N GLU A 43 -21.39 -0.79 -11.92
CA GLU A 43 -22.58 -1.14 -12.71
C GLU A 43 -23.91 -0.53 -12.21
N GLY A 44 -23.90 0.24 -11.11
CA GLY A 44 -25.07 0.92 -10.55
C GLY A 44 -24.86 2.40 -10.19
N LEU A 45 -23.75 3.00 -10.61
CA LEU A 45 -23.51 4.45 -10.58
C LEU A 45 -23.88 5.07 -11.93
#